data_AF-A2E770-F1
#
_entry.id   AF-A2E770-F1
#
_cell.length_a   1.000
_cell.length_b   1.000
_cell.length_c   1.000
_cell.angle_alpha   90.00
_cell.angle_beta   90.00
_cell.angle_gamma   90.00
#
_symmetry.space_group_name_H-M   'P 1'
#
loop_
_entity.id
_entity.type
_entity.pdbx_description
1 polymer ?
#
loop_
_entity_poly.entity_id
_entity_poly.type
_entity_poly.pdbx_seq_one_letter_code
_entity_poly.pdbx_strand_id
1 'polypeptide(L)'
;MFQKLSDLQTKSKTGIYLFWCKLLLAFLHIITFGFSIYGIIVTSKSIWKSIIGSGLLALSVITMLLSISAFVLILIGLIGINMKGKKIIFIIYIVIVVFDLIINYIILGNTTESEYLSDYVAIVEHCEQMLQTNKSTATELFCWDNPTTWSLKQYTRYRTLTLYDIFAGVSAPTTILIVAFIILVFLQPDAFDPKSPDSQPLDPQSNDPNAQNIADPENPDAQNQNDNNKAPKSQDNKAISPPPENPPKATANNANKEPQKDTKPEQNNTKPPAQNQNANPPPKQQQPPDEEPHEYEYEYIEEEDFEEEEDEFVPQ
;
A
#
# COMPACT_ATOMS: atom_id res chain seq x y z
N MET A 1 8.71 -3.15 -21.16
CA MET A 1 7.59 -2.46 -20.50
C MET A 1 7.69 -0.93 -20.33
N PHE A 2 8.85 -0.30 -20.59
CA PHE A 2 9.01 1.17 -20.63
C PHE A 2 9.45 1.57 -22.04
N GLN A 3 8.48 1.73 -22.94
CA GLN A 3 8.65 2.36 -24.26
C GLN A 3 8.35 3.86 -24.11
N LYS A 4 8.86 4.72 -25.01
CA LYS A 4 8.42 6.12 -25.02
C LYS A 4 6.93 6.19 -25.39
N LEU A 5 6.24 7.25 -24.95
CA LEU A 5 4.83 7.50 -25.33
C LEU A 5 4.63 7.45 -26.85
N SER A 6 5.60 7.96 -27.63
CA SER A 6 5.63 7.90 -29.11
C SER A 6 5.49 6.50 -29.69
N ASP A 7 6.11 5.50 -29.05
CA ASP A 7 6.27 4.17 -29.62
C ASP A 7 5.04 3.30 -29.32
N LEU A 8 4.37 3.58 -28.20
CA LEU A 8 3.14 2.91 -27.77
C LEU A 8 1.91 3.38 -28.57
N GLN A 9 1.84 4.67 -28.91
CA GLN A 9 0.74 5.20 -29.74
C GLN A 9 0.78 4.71 -31.19
N THR A 10 1.97 4.40 -31.73
CA THR A 10 2.15 4.16 -33.17
C THR A 10 2.00 2.71 -33.64
N LYS A 11 1.90 1.71 -32.73
CA LYS A 11 1.94 0.29 -33.14
C LYS A 11 0.85 -0.65 -32.59
N SER A 12 0.02 -0.28 -31.61
CA SER A 12 -1.08 -1.16 -31.16
C SER A 12 -2.17 -0.44 -30.36
N LYS A 13 -3.44 -0.79 -30.61
CA LYS A 13 -4.59 -0.38 -29.77
C LYS A 13 -4.38 -0.79 -28.30
N THR A 14 -3.81 -1.97 -28.04
CA THR A 14 -3.52 -2.49 -26.69
C THR A 14 -2.49 -1.63 -25.95
N GLY A 15 -1.55 -1.00 -26.66
CA GLY A 15 -0.59 -0.06 -26.07
C GLY A 15 -1.27 1.20 -25.51
N ILE A 16 -2.31 1.67 -26.19
CA ILE A 16 -3.13 2.81 -25.74
C ILE A 16 -3.95 2.44 -24.50
N TYR A 17 -4.60 1.28 -24.47
CA TYR A 17 -5.33 0.82 -23.28
C TYR A 17 -4.42 0.62 -22.07
N LEU A 18 -3.23 0.03 -22.24
CA LEU A 18 -2.25 -0.12 -21.16
C LEU A 18 -1.71 1.23 -20.66
N PHE A 19 -1.56 2.24 -21.51
CA PHE A 19 -1.19 3.59 -21.08
C PHE A 19 -2.27 4.21 -20.17
N TRP A 20 -3.54 4.20 -20.59
CA TRP A 20 -4.65 4.72 -19.77
C TRP A 20 -4.83 3.94 -18.46
N CYS A 21 -4.70 2.61 -18.51
CA CYS A 21 -4.78 1.77 -17.32
C CYS A 21 -3.67 2.12 -16.29
N LYS A 22 -2.42 2.31 -16.73
CA LYS A 22 -1.33 2.79 -15.84
C LYS A 22 -1.58 4.19 -15.28
N LEU A 23 -2.18 5.10 -16.06
CA LEU A 23 -2.51 6.44 -15.61
C LEU A 23 -3.62 6.43 -14.55
N LEU A 24 -4.63 5.58 -14.73
CA LEU A 24 -5.69 5.36 -13.75
C LEU A 24 -5.16 4.69 -12.47
N LEU A 25 -4.26 3.71 -12.56
CA LEU A 25 -3.57 3.14 -11.39
C LEU A 25 -2.80 4.23 -10.60
N ALA A 26 -2.06 5.10 -11.29
CA ALA A 26 -1.35 6.20 -10.64
C ALA A 26 -2.29 7.19 -9.93
N PHE A 27 -3.45 7.47 -10.52
CA PHE A 27 -4.49 8.31 -9.91
C PHE A 27 -5.17 7.64 -8.71
N LEU A 28 -5.47 6.34 -8.79
CA LEU A 28 -6.03 5.56 -7.68
C LEU A 28 -5.08 5.53 -6.48
N HIS A 29 -3.76 5.39 -6.67
CA HIS A 29 -2.81 5.49 -5.56
C HIS A 29 -2.82 6.88 -4.90
N ILE A 30 -2.93 7.98 -5.67
CA ILE A 30 -3.08 9.33 -5.09
C ILE A 30 -4.36 9.41 -4.22
N ILE A 31 -5.47 8.80 -4.68
CA ILE A 31 -6.72 8.72 -3.94
C ILE A 31 -6.57 7.89 -2.65
N THR A 32 -6.03 6.68 -2.73
CA THR A 32 -5.77 5.79 -1.59
C THR A 32 -4.86 6.45 -0.55
N PHE A 33 -3.83 7.19 -0.98
CA PHE A 33 -2.99 8.00 -0.09
C PHE A 33 -3.79 9.10 0.63
N GLY A 34 -4.65 9.84 -0.08
CA GLY A 34 -5.51 10.87 0.51
C GLY A 34 -6.49 10.30 1.55
N PHE A 35 -7.12 9.16 1.26
CA PHE A 35 -8.02 8.51 2.21
C PHE A 35 -7.28 7.79 3.35
N SER A 36 -6.04 7.33 3.15
CA SER A 36 -5.18 6.87 4.25
C SER A 36 -4.89 7.99 5.25
N ILE A 37 -4.65 9.23 4.77
CA ILE A 37 -4.54 10.42 5.64
C ILE A 37 -5.86 10.69 6.37
N TYR A 38 -7.02 10.57 5.72
CA TYR A 38 -8.31 10.71 6.39
C TYR A 38 -8.50 9.65 7.49
N GLY A 39 -8.19 8.38 7.21
CA GLY A 39 -8.19 7.28 8.19
C GLY A 39 -7.29 7.56 9.39
N ILE A 40 -6.08 8.09 9.16
CA ILE A 40 -5.17 8.56 10.23
C ILE A 40 -5.82 9.70 11.03
N ILE A 41 -6.39 10.73 10.39
CA ILE A 41 -7.03 11.86 11.09
C ILE A 41 -8.18 11.38 11.98
N VAL A 42 -9.04 10.49 11.47
CA VAL A 42 -10.15 9.90 12.23
C VAL A 42 -9.64 9.08 13.42
N THR A 43 -8.79 8.07 13.17
CA THR A 43 -8.33 7.10 14.18
C THR A 43 -7.31 7.66 15.16
N SER A 44 -6.62 8.76 14.85
CA SER A 44 -5.55 9.34 15.69
C SER A 44 -5.99 9.90 17.04
N LYS A 45 -7.30 10.09 17.27
CA LYS A 45 -7.85 10.67 18.51
C LYS A 45 -7.48 9.83 19.74
N SER A 46 -7.14 10.49 20.85
CA SER A 46 -6.67 9.85 22.09
C SER A 46 -7.68 8.83 22.65
N ILE A 47 -8.94 9.23 22.77
CA ILE A 47 -10.05 8.38 23.25
C ILE A 47 -10.16 7.11 22.40
N TRP A 48 -10.31 7.25 21.07
CA TRP A 48 -10.43 6.11 20.15
C TRP A 48 -9.29 5.09 20.33
N LYS A 49 -8.04 5.56 20.33
CA LYS A 49 -6.86 4.70 20.53
C LYS A 49 -6.75 4.07 21.93
N SER A 50 -7.46 4.62 22.91
CA SER A 50 -7.45 4.13 24.29
C SER A 50 -8.55 3.09 24.57
N ILE A 51 -9.56 3.00 23.70
CA ILE A 51 -10.69 2.07 23.84
C ILE A 51 -10.57 0.98 22.76
N ILE A 52 -10.58 1.38 21.48
CA ILE A 52 -10.52 0.48 20.31
C ILE A 52 -9.07 0.07 19.96
N GLY A 53 -8.09 0.81 20.50
CA GLY A 53 -6.67 0.54 20.28
C GLY A 53 -6.09 1.17 19.00
N SER A 54 -4.85 0.82 18.68
CA SER A 54 -4.08 1.45 17.60
C SER A 54 -4.04 0.67 16.28
N GLY A 55 -4.81 -0.42 16.14
CA GLY A 55 -4.78 -1.32 14.98
C GLY A 55 -5.10 -0.61 13.66
N LEU A 56 -6.31 -0.05 13.53
CA LEU A 56 -6.75 0.71 12.35
C LEU A 56 -5.82 1.89 12.00
N LEU A 57 -5.26 2.56 13.01
CA LEU A 57 -4.27 3.64 12.81
C LEU A 57 -2.98 3.11 12.20
N ALA A 58 -2.43 2.00 12.71
CA ALA A 58 -1.20 1.39 12.20
C ALA A 58 -1.40 0.88 10.77
N LEU A 59 -2.54 0.23 10.47
CA LEU A 59 -2.90 -0.20 9.11
C LEU A 59 -2.97 1.00 8.16
N SER A 60 -3.68 2.08 8.54
CA SER A 60 -3.79 3.31 7.73
C SER A 60 -2.43 3.96 7.43
N VAL A 61 -1.49 3.94 8.38
CA VAL A 61 -0.11 4.41 8.17
C VAL A 61 0.66 3.50 7.20
N ILE A 62 0.45 2.18 7.25
CA ILE A 62 1.10 1.24 6.32
C ILE A 62 0.53 1.43 4.90
N THR A 63 -0.79 1.52 4.72
CA THR A 63 -1.42 1.84 3.42
C THR A 63 -0.90 3.15 2.84
N MET A 64 -0.76 4.20 3.68
CA MET A 64 -0.18 5.47 3.24
C MET A 64 1.23 5.29 2.66
N LEU A 65 2.10 4.48 3.31
CA LEU A 65 3.47 4.24 2.86
C LEU A 65 3.56 3.33 1.62
N LEU A 66 2.72 2.29 1.56
CA LEU A 66 2.64 1.38 0.41
C LEU A 66 2.11 2.11 -0.83
N SER A 67 1.07 2.93 -0.67
CA SER A 67 0.48 3.71 -1.76
C SER A 67 1.44 4.77 -2.32
N ILE A 68 2.19 5.50 -1.47
CA ILE A 68 3.29 6.38 -1.92
C ILE A 68 4.33 5.57 -2.72
N SER A 69 4.71 4.38 -2.22
CA SER A 69 5.72 3.53 -2.87
C SER A 69 5.25 3.03 -4.23
N ALA A 70 3.98 2.58 -4.32
CA ALA A 70 3.34 2.16 -5.55
C ALA A 70 3.23 3.34 -6.55
N PHE A 71 2.83 4.52 -6.09
CA PHE A 71 2.77 5.74 -6.90
C PHE A 71 4.13 6.12 -7.51
N VAL A 72 5.21 6.12 -6.73
CA VAL A 72 6.56 6.41 -7.23
C VAL A 72 7.00 5.36 -8.26
N LEU A 73 6.74 4.08 -8.02
CA LEU A 73 7.11 3.00 -8.94
C LEU A 73 6.34 3.06 -10.27
N ILE A 74 5.03 3.32 -10.25
CA ILE A 74 4.24 3.48 -11.48
C ILE A 74 4.62 4.78 -12.22
N LEU A 75 4.96 5.86 -11.51
CA LEU A 75 5.42 7.13 -12.10
C LEU A 75 6.76 6.99 -12.83
N ILE A 76 7.75 6.30 -12.23
CA ILE A 76 9.01 5.93 -12.91
C ILE A 76 8.70 5.15 -14.21
N GLY A 77 7.68 4.29 -14.17
CA GLY A 77 7.21 3.51 -15.30
C GLY A 77 6.35 4.23 -16.34
N LEU A 78 5.85 5.44 -16.04
CA LEU A 78 5.18 6.36 -16.97
C LEU A 78 6.19 7.30 -17.63
N ILE A 79 7.20 7.79 -16.88
CA ILE A 79 8.32 8.60 -17.41
C ILE A 79 9.17 7.78 -18.40
N GLY A 80 9.20 6.46 -18.23
CA GLY A 80 9.83 5.54 -19.19
C GLY A 80 11.35 5.43 -19.04
N ILE A 81 11.88 5.65 -17.83
CA ILE A 81 13.31 5.65 -17.57
C ILE A 81 13.91 4.26 -17.88
N ASN A 82 14.92 4.22 -18.77
CA ASN A 82 15.54 2.98 -19.24
C ASN A 82 16.52 2.37 -18.22
N MET A 83 16.00 1.99 -17.05
CA MET A 83 16.76 1.33 -15.99
C MET A 83 17.08 -0.14 -16.34
N LYS A 84 18.32 -0.56 -16.06
CA LYS A 84 18.65 -1.99 -15.94
C LYS A 84 17.78 -2.57 -14.82
N GLY A 85 17.17 -3.74 -15.04
CA GLY A 85 16.26 -4.35 -14.06
C GLY A 85 14.77 -3.98 -14.18
N LYS A 86 14.33 -3.33 -15.27
CA LYS A 86 12.90 -2.96 -15.49
C LYS A 86 11.86 -4.09 -15.30
N LYS A 87 12.21 -5.37 -15.49
CA LYS A 87 11.33 -6.52 -15.15
C LYS A 87 11.17 -6.67 -13.62
N ILE A 88 12.23 -6.46 -12.83
CA ILE A 88 12.24 -6.57 -11.36
C ILE A 88 11.44 -5.42 -10.72
N ILE A 89 11.65 -4.18 -11.18
CA ILE A 89 10.90 -2.99 -10.70
C ILE A 89 9.39 -3.20 -10.86
N PHE A 90 8.96 -3.79 -11.98
CA PHE A 90 7.56 -4.13 -12.23
C PHE A 90 7.02 -5.22 -11.28
N ILE A 91 7.80 -6.27 -11.00
CA ILE A 91 7.42 -7.31 -10.03
C ILE A 91 7.28 -6.72 -8.62
N ILE A 92 8.21 -5.86 -8.20
CA ILE A 92 8.16 -5.16 -6.91
C ILE A 92 6.90 -4.29 -6.81
N TYR A 93 6.54 -3.57 -7.88
CA TYR A 93 5.29 -2.81 -7.95
C TYR A 93 4.06 -3.71 -7.75
N ILE A 94 3.94 -4.83 -8.48
CA ILE A 94 2.81 -5.76 -8.33
C ILE A 94 2.73 -6.33 -6.91
N VAL A 95 3.87 -6.71 -6.30
CA VAL A 95 3.92 -7.21 -4.92
C VAL A 95 3.44 -6.16 -3.91
N ILE A 96 3.94 -4.92 -4.01
CA ILE A 96 3.52 -3.81 -3.12
C ILE A 96 2.01 -3.55 -3.27
N VAL A 97 1.49 -3.54 -4.50
CA VAL A 97 0.07 -3.30 -4.78
C VAL A 97 -0.83 -4.43 -4.27
N VAL A 98 -0.38 -5.69 -4.32
CA VAL A 98 -1.12 -6.82 -3.73
C VAL A 98 -1.12 -6.75 -2.19
N PHE A 99 0.00 -6.38 -1.56
CA PHE A 99 0.03 -6.14 -0.12
C PHE A 99 -0.84 -4.95 0.32
N ASP A 100 -0.86 -3.86 -0.46
CA ASP A 100 -1.72 -2.71 -0.23
C ASP A 100 -3.21 -3.11 -0.32
N LEU A 101 -3.62 -3.88 -1.32
CA LEU A 101 -4.98 -4.45 -1.40
C LEU A 101 -5.32 -5.30 -0.17
N ILE A 102 -4.44 -6.23 0.23
CA ILE A 102 -4.68 -7.09 1.40
C ILE A 102 -4.90 -6.25 2.67
N ILE A 103 -4.10 -5.20 2.87
CA ILE A 103 -4.23 -4.32 4.05
C ILE A 103 -5.50 -3.47 3.97
N ASN A 104 -5.88 -2.97 2.79
CA ASN A 104 -7.16 -2.28 2.60
C ASN A 104 -8.36 -3.21 2.89
N TYR A 105 -8.32 -4.49 2.51
CA TYR A 105 -9.36 -5.47 2.86
C TYR A 105 -9.37 -5.80 4.36
N ILE A 106 -8.21 -5.81 5.05
CA ILE A 106 -8.17 -5.93 6.51
C ILE A 106 -8.80 -4.70 7.18
N ILE A 107 -8.52 -3.48 6.70
CA ILE A 107 -9.19 -2.25 7.19
C ILE A 107 -10.71 -2.34 6.97
N LEU A 108 -11.14 -2.87 5.82
CA LEU A 108 -12.57 -3.07 5.51
C LEU A 108 -13.24 -4.05 6.48
N GLY A 109 -12.59 -5.19 6.76
CA GLY A 109 -13.07 -6.17 7.74
C GLY A 109 -13.09 -5.63 9.17
N ASN A 110 -12.22 -4.67 9.50
CA ASN A 110 -12.17 -3.99 10.80
C ASN A 110 -13.04 -2.70 10.82
N THR A 111 -13.92 -2.48 9.83
CA THR A 111 -14.83 -1.31 9.81
C THR A 111 -16.28 -1.65 9.44
N THR A 112 -16.66 -2.93 9.45
CA THR A 112 -18.04 -3.40 9.16
C THR A 112 -19.06 -2.96 10.21
N GLU A 113 -20.35 -3.20 9.94
CA GLU A 113 -21.44 -2.96 10.91
C GLU A 113 -21.33 -3.83 12.17
N SER A 114 -20.77 -5.04 12.09
CA SER A 114 -20.48 -5.87 13.26
C SER A 114 -19.40 -5.26 14.16
N GLU A 115 -18.31 -4.76 13.58
CA GLU A 115 -17.24 -4.10 14.34
C GLU A 115 -17.70 -2.75 14.90
N TYR A 116 -18.55 -2.01 14.18
CA TYR A 116 -19.18 -0.79 14.70
C TYR A 116 -20.04 -1.04 15.95
N LEU A 117 -20.77 -2.16 16.01
CA LEU A 117 -21.54 -2.54 17.20
C LEU A 117 -20.61 -2.95 18.36
N SER A 118 -19.52 -3.66 18.07
CA SER A 118 -18.46 -4.01 19.02
C SER A 118 -17.77 -2.76 19.60
N ASP A 119 -17.29 -1.86 18.73
CA ASP A 119 -16.72 -0.56 19.07
C ASP A 119 -17.65 0.25 19.97
N TYR A 120 -18.96 0.25 19.66
CA TYR A 120 -19.97 1.00 20.38
C TYR A 120 -20.16 0.47 21.81
N VAL A 121 -20.27 -0.85 21.99
CA VAL A 121 -20.37 -1.46 23.33
C VAL A 121 -19.12 -1.16 24.16
N ALA A 122 -17.93 -1.33 23.57
CA ALA A 122 -16.66 -1.03 24.24
C ALA A 122 -16.55 0.45 24.67
N ILE A 123 -17.11 1.39 23.90
CA ILE A 123 -17.16 2.82 24.25
C ILE A 123 -18.15 3.10 25.39
N VAL A 124 -19.30 2.43 25.41
CA VAL A 124 -20.29 2.55 26.52
C VAL A 124 -19.70 2.02 27.82
N GLU A 125 -19.19 0.78 27.84
CA GLU A 125 -18.57 0.17 29.02
C GLU A 125 -17.42 1.03 29.57
N HIS A 126 -16.60 1.61 28.69
CA HIS A 126 -15.50 2.48 29.09
C HIS A 126 -15.98 3.78 29.73
N CYS A 127 -17.06 4.39 29.23
CA CYS A 127 -17.63 5.59 29.82
C CYS A 127 -18.29 5.30 31.18
N GLU A 128 -19.01 4.18 31.33
CA GLU A 128 -19.55 3.76 32.63
C GLU A 128 -18.45 3.54 33.67
N GLN A 129 -17.36 2.85 33.29
CA GLN A 129 -16.20 2.63 34.18
C GLN A 129 -15.49 3.94 34.57
N MET A 130 -15.40 4.92 33.67
CA MET A 130 -14.81 6.22 33.98
C MET A 130 -15.69 7.04 34.96
N LEU A 131 -17.01 7.07 34.74
CA LEU A 131 -17.96 7.74 35.63
C LEU A 131 -17.93 7.16 37.07
N GLN A 132 -17.80 5.84 37.21
CA GLN A 132 -17.68 5.20 38.52
C GLN A 132 -16.37 5.51 39.26
N THR A 133 -15.28 5.76 38.53
CA THR A 133 -13.93 5.86 39.13
C THR A 133 -13.46 7.27 39.48
N ASN A 134 -14.22 8.32 39.12
CA ASN A 134 -13.89 9.73 39.43
C ASN A 134 -12.45 10.14 39.07
N LYS A 135 -11.91 9.59 37.98
CA LYS A 135 -10.53 9.85 37.51
C LYS A 135 -10.52 10.91 36.43
N SER A 136 -10.24 12.16 36.84
CA SER A 136 -10.21 13.26 35.87
C SER A 136 -9.11 13.10 34.84
N THR A 137 -9.55 12.93 33.59
CA THR A 137 -8.75 12.60 32.40
C THR A 137 -9.42 13.20 31.17
N ALA A 138 -8.72 13.24 30.04
CA ALA A 138 -9.33 13.67 28.77
C ALA A 138 -10.49 12.76 28.30
N THR A 139 -10.62 11.55 28.86
CA THR A 139 -11.73 10.63 28.56
C THR A 139 -12.97 10.90 29.40
N GLU A 140 -12.81 11.36 30.66
CA GLU A 140 -13.93 11.86 31.49
C GLU A 140 -14.69 12.95 30.73
N LEU A 141 -13.99 13.97 30.20
CA LEU A 141 -14.60 15.05 29.44
C LEU A 141 -15.37 14.54 28.21
N PHE A 142 -14.83 13.56 27.48
CA PHE A 142 -15.51 12.97 26.33
C PHE A 142 -16.85 12.32 26.70
N CYS A 143 -16.90 11.58 27.82
CA CYS A 143 -18.13 10.93 28.27
C CYS A 143 -19.17 11.94 28.80
N TRP A 144 -18.73 13.04 29.43
CA TRP A 144 -19.63 14.15 29.80
C TRP A 144 -20.13 14.96 28.59
N ASP A 145 -19.30 15.13 27.56
CA ASP A 145 -19.67 15.79 26.29
C ASP A 145 -20.62 14.92 25.43
N ASN A 146 -20.65 13.60 25.65
CA ASN A 146 -21.46 12.62 24.91
C ASN A 146 -22.28 11.73 25.86
N PRO A 147 -23.19 12.31 26.68
CA PRO A 147 -23.84 11.60 27.79
C PRO A 147 -25.01 10.71 27.36
N THR A 148 -25.34 10.65 26.06
CA THR A 148 -26.49 9.87 25.56
C THR A 148 -26.04 8.72 24.65
N THR A 149 -26.76 7.60 24.76
CA THR A 149 -26.77 6.45 23.85
C THR A 149 -26.66 6.88 22.37
N TRP A 150 -27.47 7.87 21.96
CA TRP A 150 -27.47 8.40 20.60
C TRP A 150 -26.15 9.11 20.24
N SER A 151 -25.61 9.95 21.13
CA SER A 151 -24.35 10.67 20.86
C SER A 151 -23.15 9.72 20.70
N LEU A 152 -23.04 8.70 21.56
CA LEU A 152 -22.02 7.66 21.45
C LEU A 152 -22.21 6.79 20.19
N LYS A 153 -23.46 6.45 19.85
CA LYS A 153 -23.80 5.69 18.64
C LYS A 153 -23.43 6.46 17.37
N GLN A 154 -23.69 7.75 17.30
CA GLN A 154 -23.27 8.62 16.18
C GLN A 154 -21.75 8.79 16.12
N TYR A 155 -21.09 9.01 17.27
CA TYR A 155 -19.63 9.13 17.34
C TYR A 155 -18.93 7.90 16.79
N THR A 156 -19.39 6.71 17.16
CA THR A 156 -18.83 5.43 16.68
C THR A 156 -19.18 5.21 15.21
N ARG A 157 -20.44 5.43 14.79
CA ARG A 157 -20.87 5.26 13.39
C ARG A 157 -20.04 6.11 12.41
N TYR A 158 -19.76 7.37 12.77
CA TYR A 158 -18.93 8.28 11.97
C TYR A 158 -17.45 7.84 11.89
N ARG A 159 -17.00 6.97 12.80
CA ARG A 159 -15.60 6.52 12.88
C ARG A 159 -15.36 5.19 12.21
N THR A 160 -16.34 4.31 12.27
CA THR A 160 -16.26 2.95 11.73
C THR A 160 -16.88 2.90 10.33
N LEU A 161 -18.20 3.16 10.18
CA LEU A 161 -18.88 3.04 8.89
C LEU A 161 -18.44 4.08 7.84
N THR A 162 -18.18 5.33 8.23
CA THR A 162 -17.68 6.33 7.26
C THR A 162 -16.26 6.01 6.75
N LEU A 163 -15.46 5.24 7.51
CA LEU A 163 -14.22 4.68 6.96
C LEU A 163 -14.51 3.51 6.03
N TYR A 164 -15.43 2.60 6.39
CA TYR A 164 -15.86 1.49 5.52
C TYR A 164 -16.32 1.98 4.15
N ASP A 165 -17.27 2.93 4.08
CA ASP A 165 -17.81 3.47 2.82
C ASP A 165 -16.69 4.02 1.91
N ILE A 166 -15.74 4.74 2.52
CA ILE A 166 -14.59 5.33 1.83
C ILE A 166 -13.61 4.26 1.33
N PHE A 167 -13.19 3.33 2.18
CA PHE A 167 -12.25 2.27 1.79
C PHE A 167 -12.90 1.28 0.81
N ALA A 168 -14.21 1.03 0.88
CA ALA A 168 -14.96 0.19 -0.05
C ALA A 168 -15.03 0.84 -1.44
N GLY A 169 -15.44 2.12 -1.48
CA GLY A 169 -15.54 2.91 -2.72
C GLY A 169 -14.21 3.10 -3.46
N VAL A 170 -13.08 2.92 -2.78
CA VAL A 170 -11.73 2.97 -3.38
C VAL A 170 -11.20 1.58 -3.71
N SER A 171 -11.31 0.61 -2.79
CA SER A 171 -10.75 -0.73 -2.96
C SER A 171 -11.44 -1.51 -4.08
N ALA A 172 -12.78 -1.45 -4.21
CA ALA A 172 -13.47 -2.21 -5.25
C ALA A 172 -13.08 -1.79 -6.69
N PRO A 173 -13.09 -0.50 -7.08
CA PRO A 173 -12.55 -0.07 -8.37
C PRO A 173 -11.06 -0.39 -8.54
N THR A 174 -10.27 -0.30 -7.46
CA THR A 174 -8.82 -0.56 -7.50
C THR A 174 -8.53 -2.04 -7.77
N THR A 175 -9.21 -2.96 -7.08
CA THR A 175 -9.13 -4.41 -7.32
C THR A 175 -9.53 -4.76 -8.75
N ILE A 176 -10.67 -4.25 -9.24
CA ILE A 176 -11.13 -4.49 -10.63
C ILE A 176 -10.07 -4.02 -11.64
N LEU A 177 -9.52 -2.82 -11.45
CA LEU A 177 -8.56 -2.24 -12.39
C LEU A 177 -7.18 -2.92 -12.31
N ILE A 178 -6.76 -3.42 -11.15
CA ILE A 178 -5.56 -4.25 -10.98
C ILE A 178 -5.72 -5.61 -11.66
N VAL A 179 -6.87 -6.29 -11.51
CA VAL A 179 -7.16 -7.56 -12.19
C VAL A 179 -7.16 -7.36 -13.71
N ALA A 180 -7.84 -6.31 -14.21
CA ALA A 180 -7.82 -5.95 -15.62
C ALA A 180 -6.40 -5.62 -16.14
N PHE A 181 -5.58 -4.92 -15.34
CA PHE A 181 -4.18 -4.65 -15.67
C PHE A 181 -3.35 -5.92 -15.78
N ILE A 182 -3.47 -6.84 -14.82
CA ILE A 182 -2.77 -8.14 -14.82
C ILE A 182 -3.16 -8.96 -16.06
N ILE A 183 -4.45 -9.01 -16.41
CA ILE A 183 -4.93 -9.69 -17.63
C ILE A 183 -4.34 -9.05 -18.90
N LEU A 184 -4.40 -7.72 -19.03
CA LEU A 184 -3.80 -7.00 -20.18
C LEU A 184 -2.28 -7.21 -20.29
N VAL A 185 -1.60 -7.46 -19.17
CA VAL A 185 -0.17 -7.77 -19.13
C VAL A 185 0.11 -9.21 -19.58
N PHE A 186 -0.68 -10.20 -19.14
CA PHE A 186 -0.56 -11.58 -19.62
C PHE A 186 -0.92 -11.73 -21.11
N LEU A 187 -1.82 -10.89 -21.64
CA LEU A 187 -2.13 -10.81 -23.08
C LEU A 187 -1.03 -10.17 -23.93
N GLN A 188 0.12 -9.76 -23.33
CA GLN A 188 1.28 -9.23 -24.04
C GLN A 188 2.61 -9.93 -23.67
N PRO A 189 2.77 -11.25 -23.92
CA PRO A 189 4.04 -11.93 -23.66
C PRO A 189 5.22 -11.27 -24.42
N ASP A 190 5.00 -10.93 -25.69
CA ASP A 190 5.97 -10.24 -26.57
C ASP A 190 6.44 -8.86 -26.04
N ALA A 191 5.74 -8.24 -25.09
CA ALA A 191 6.17 -6.95 -24.51
C ALA A 191 7.29 -7.08 -23.45
N PHE A 192 7.60 -8.32 -23.06
CA PHE A 192 8.65 -8.62 -22.08
C PHE A 192 10.00 -8.91 -22.70
N ASP A 193 10.05 -9.46 -23.90
CA ASP A 193 11.33 -9.77 -24.55
C ASP A 193 11.73 -8.68 -25.54
N PRO A 194 12.92 -8.07 -25.36
CA PRO A 194 13.44 -7.13 -26.32
C PRO A 194 13.88 -7.91 -27.57
N LYS A 195 13.00 -8.02 -28.56
CA LYS A 195 13.41 -8.37 -29.93
C LYS A 195 14.55 -7.42 -30.31
N SER A 196 15.77 -7.94 -30.48
CA SER A 196 16.93 -7.09 -30.74
C SER A 196 16.72 -6.36 -32.06
N PRO A 197 16.93 -5.04 -32.14
CA PRO A 197 16.74 -4.30 -33.38
C PRO A 197 17.68 -4.77 -34.50
N ASP A 198 18.76 -5.49 -34.15
CA ASP A 198 19.77 -6.01 -35.07
C ASP A 198 19.29 -7.21 -35.92
N SER A 199 18.06 -7.70 -35.73
CA SER A 199 17.43 -8.66 -36.65
C SER A 199 16.64 -7.97 -37.77
N GLN A 200 17.17 -6.89 -38.34
CA GLN A 200 16.95 -6.65 -39.76
C GLN A 200 17.60 -7.82 -40.52
N PRO A 201 16.93 -8.43 -41.52
CA PRO A 201 17.65 -9.23 -42.49
C PRO A 201 18.74 -8.36 -43.10
N LEU A 202 19.98 -8.86 -43.14
CA LEU A 202 20.94 -8.37 -44.12
C LEU A 202 20.32 -8.66 -45.49
N ASP A 203 19.94 -7.60 -46.23
CA ASP A 203 19.44 -7.74 -47.58
C ASP A 203 20.44 -8.58 -48.37
N PRO A 204 20.03 -9.69 -49.02
CA PRO A 204 20.93 -10.54 -49.77
C PRO A 204 21.51 -9.71 -50.93
N GLN A 205 22.76 -9.29 -50.75
CA GLN A 205 23.52 -8.42 -51.63
C GLN A 205 23.23 -8.76 -53.10
N SER A 206 22.61 -7.82 -53.81
CA SER A 206 22.17 -8.03 -55.19
C SER A 206 23.39 -8.26 -56.09
N ASN A 207 23.66 -9.53 -56.40
CA ASN A 207 24.66 -9.93 -57.38
C ASN A 207 24.22 -9.43 -58.76
N ASP A 208 24.72 -8.26 -59.13
CA ASP A 208 24.47 -7.62 -60.42
C ASP A 208 25.18 -8.42 -61.54
N PRO A 209 24.46 -9.12 -62.42
CA PRO A 209 25.03 -10.14 -63.27
C PRO A 209 25.55 -9.58 -64.61
N ASN A 210 26.11 -8.36 -64.64
CA ASN A 210 26.56 -7.75 -65.90
C ASN A 210 27.72 -6.73 -65.80
N ALA A 211 28.84 -7.10 -65.16
CA ALA A 211 30.13 -6.44 -65.38
C ALA A 211 30.84 -7.12 -66.57
N GLN A 212 30.90 -6.44 -67.72
CA GLN A 212 31.35 -7.03 -68.98
C GLN A 212 32.87 -7.24 -69.06
N ASN A 213 33.28 -8.28 -69.80
CA ASN A 213 34.65 -8.49 -70.24
C ASN A 213 35.24 -7.24 -70.91
N ILE A 214 36.38 -6.77 -70.41
CA ILE A 214 37.44 -6.20 -71.25
C ILE A 214 38.72 -6.94 -70.86
N ALA A 215 39.33 -7.59 -71.84
CA ALA A 215 40.63 -8.23 -71.71
C ALA A 215 41.58 -7.61 -72.72
N ASP A 216 42.78 -7.25 -72.26
CA ASP A 216 43.97 -7.13 -73.10
C ASP A 216 45.21 -7.47 -72.25
N PRO A 217 46.32 -7.95 -72.86
CA PRO A 217 47.45 -8.55 -72.14
C PRO A 217 48.67 -7.61 -71.99
N GLU A 218 49.78 -8.19 -71.50
CA GLU A 218 51.17 -7.68 -71.53
C GLU A 218 51.49 -6.38 -70.77
N ASN A 219 52.06 -6.52 -69.57
CA ASN A 219 53.52 -6.33 -69.38
C ASN A 219 54.00 -7.00 -68.06
N PRO A 220 55.26 -7.47 -67.94
CA PRO A 220 55.80 -8.04 -66.70
C PRO A 220 56.55 -7.00 -65.83
N ASP A 221 57.25 -7.51 -64.81
CA ASP A 221 58.31 -6.85 -64.04
C ASP A 221 57.95 -5.65 -63.15
N ALA A 222 57.57 -5.96 -61.90
CA ALA A 222 58.12 -5.26 -60.74
C ALA A 222 58.20 -6.22 -59.53
N GLN A 223 59.40 -6.43 -59.00
CA GLN A 223 59.59 -7.13 -57.72
C GLN A 223 59.12 -6.23 -56.57
N ASN A 224 58.55 -6.82 -55.51
CA ASN A 224 59.11 -6.51 -54.20
C ASN A 224 58.99 -7.70 -53.23
N GLN A 225 60.08 -7.98 -52.53
CA GLN A 225 60.10 -8.88 -51.39
C GLN A 225 59.79 -8.07 -50.14
N ASN A 226 59.13 -8.67 -49.15
CA ASN A 226 59.64 -8.52 -47.79
C ASN A 226 59.35 -9.76 -46.94
N ASP A 227 60.19 -9.95 -45.93
CA ASP A 227 60.36 -11.23 -45.29
C ASP A 227 59.44 -11.47 -44.09
N ASN A 228 59.08 -12.76 -43.98
CA ASN A 228 59.00 -13.54 -42.75
C ASN A 228 59.33 -12.84 -41.41
N ASN A 229 58.43 -13.02 -40.42
CA ASN A 229 58.89 -13.43 -39.08
C ASN A 229 57.89 -14.29 -38.29
N LYS A 230 57.93 -15.59 -38.58
CA LYS A 230 58.03 -16.73 -37.66
C LYS A 230 57.69 -16.52 -36.16
N ALA A 231 56.77 -17.36 -35.67
CA ALA A 231 56.46 -17.65 -34.25
C ALA A 231 57.58 -18.54 -33.59
N PRO A 232 57.46 -19.20 -32.39
CA PRO A 232 56.28 -19.42 -31.51
C PRO A 232 56.52 -19.54 -29.97
N LYS A 233 55.47 -19.94 -29.22
CA LYS A 233 55.46 -20.51 -27.83
C LYS A 233 55.83 -19.51 -26.70
N SER A 234 55.41 -19.68 -25.44
CA SER A 234 54.99 -20.92 -24.74
C SER A 234 53.90 -20.74 -23.66
N GLN A 235 53.62 -21.88 -23.01
CA GLN A 235 52.79 -22.15 -21.82
C GLN A 235 53.07 -21.19 -20.64
N ASP A 236 52.10 -21.02 -19.72
CA ASP A 236 52.14 -21.78 -18.45
C ASP A 236 50.78 -21.86 -17.70
N ASN A 237 50.70 -22.75 -16.71
CA ASN A 237 49.51 -23.04 -15.92
C ASN A 237 49.39 -22.15 -14.67
N LYS A 238 48.16 -21.89 -14.21
CA LYS A 238 47.87 -21.94 -12.76
C LYS A 238 46.41 -22.25 -12.42
N ALA A 239 46.17 -23.47 -11.96
CA ALA A 239 45.00 -23.81 -11.15
C ALA A 239 45.45 -23.92 -9.68
N ILE A 240 44.74 -23.25 -8.76
CA ILE A 240 44.82 -23.49 -7.31
C ILE A 240 43.39 -23.44 -6.76
N SER A 241 43.05 -24.45 -5.96
CA SER A 241 41.76 -24.66 -5.29
C SER A 241 41.84 -24.24 -3.80
N PRO A 242 40.69 -24.07 -3.09
CA PRO A 242 40.63 -23.69 -1.66
C PRO A 242 40.92 -24.92 -0.74
N PRO A 243 40.72 -24.93 0.61
CA PRO A 243 40.12 -23.96 1.56
C PRO A 243 41.18 -23.55 2.66
N PRO A 244 41.00 -23.46 4.01
CA PRO A 244 39.83 -23.65 4.90
C PRO A 244 39.72 -22.72 6.16
N GLU A 245 38.85 -23.14 7.10
CA GLU A 245 38.85 -22.90 8.57
C GLU A 245 38.38 -21.58 9.21
N ASN A 246 37.08 -21.59 9.55
CA ASN A 246 36.52 -21.63 10.93
C ASN A 246 36.48 -20.38 11.85
N PRO A 247 35.44 -20.30 12.73
CA PRO A 247 35.16 -19.15 13.60
C PRO A 247 35.79 -19.26 15.01
N PRO A 248 35.86 -18.13 15.72
CA PRO A 248 35.11 -18.00 16.97
C PRO A 248 34.41 -16.61 17.06
N LYS A 249 33.65 -16.22 18.09
CA LYS A 249 33.52 -16.73 19.47
C LYS A 249 32.15 -16.31 20.05
N ALA A 250 31.50 -17.16 20.83
CA ALA A 250 30.41 -16.72 21.70
C ALA A 250 30.99 -16.07 22.96
N THR A 251 30.39 -14.96 23.42
CA THR A 251 30.68 -14.36 24.72
C THR A 251 29.37 -14.00 25.41
N ALA A 252 28.91 -14.87 26.32
CA ALA A 252 27.93 -14.49 27.32
C ALA A 252 28.69 -14.04 28.59
N ASN A 253 28.26 -12.92 29.20
CA ASN A 253 28.15 -12.77 30.66
C ASN A 253 27.70 -11.36 31.11
N ASN A 254 26.67 -11.34 31.95
CA ASN A 254 26.49 -10.58 33.20
C ASN A 254 27.14 -9.19 33.37
N ALA A 255 26.30 -8.15 33.46
CA ALA A 255 26.18 -7.22 34.61
C ALA A 255 25.12 -6.16 34.25
N ASN A 256 23.91 -6.16 34.81
CA ASN A 256 23.60 -5.68 36.16
C ASN A 256 24.30 -4.34 36.52
N LYS A 257 23.63 -3.22 36.22
CA LYS A 257 23.72 -2.00 37.02
C LYS A 257 22.56 -1.05 36.73
N GLU A 258 21.65 -0.91 37.70
CA GLU A 258 20.94 0.35 37.88
C GLU A 258 21.95 1.47 38.16
N PRO A 259 21.59 2.71 37.81
CA PRO A 259 21.55 3.72 38.85
C PRO A 259 20.17 4.35 38.94
N GLN A 260 19.58 4.32 40.14
CA GLN A 260 18.56 5.30 40.51
C GLN A 260 19.15 6.71 40.30
N LYS A 261 18.36 7.63 39.73
CA LYS A 261 18.70 9.04 39.72
C LYS A 261 17.50 9.86 40.18
N ASP A 262 17.53 10.24 41.45
CA ASP A 262 16.55 11.12 42.08
C ASP A 262 16.38 12.40 41.28
N THR A 263 15.25 12.51 40.58
CA THR A 263 14.83 13.74 39.92
C THR A 263 13.81 14.43 40.83
N LYS A 264 14.38 15.10 41.83
CA LYS A 264 13.68 15.97 42.79
C LYS A 264 12.68 16.89 42.07
N PRO A 265 11.37 16.83 42.36
CA PRO A 265 10.41 17.76 41.78
C PRO A 265 10.68 19.17 42.30
N GLU A 266 10.87 20.13 41.40
CA GLU A 266 11.09 21.52 41.74
C GLU A 266 9.76 22.19 42.10
N GLN A 267 9.61 22.64 43.36
CA GLN A 267 8.43 23.36 43.82
C GLN A 267 8.39 24.76 43.22
N ASN A 268 7.82 24.91 42.03
CA ASN A 268 7.54 26.22 41.46
C ASN A 268 6.30 26.84 42.13
N ASN A 269 6.51 27.85 42.97
CA ASN A 269 5.48 28.48 43.80
C ASN A 269 4.58 29.44 42.99
N THR A 270 3.69 28.88 42.17
CA THR A 270 2.64 29.66 41.49
C THR A 270 1.56 30.07 42.50
N LYS A 271 1.71 31.28 43.03
CA LYS A 271 0.76 31.98 43.91
C LYS A 271 -0.70 31.86 43.39
N PRO A 272 -1.66 31.35 44.20
CA PRO A 272 -3.05 31.28 43.76
C PRO A 272 -3.66 32.68 43.60
N PRO A 273 -4.45 32.94 42.54
CA PRO A 273 -5.30 34.13 42.48
C PRO A 273 -6.39 34.04 43.56
N ALA A 274 -6.84 35.18 44.07
CA ALA A 274 -7.80 35.23 45.17
C ALA A 274 -9.16 34.63 44.78
N GLN A 275 -9.79 33.89 45.69
CA GLN A 275 -11.17 33.46 45.56
C GLN A 275 -12.10 34.69 45.53
N ASN A 276 -12.66 35.00 44.36
CA ASN A 276 -13.73 35.98 44.27
C ASN A 276 -15.04 35.34 44.74
N GLN A 277 -15.37 35.49 46.03
CA GLN A 277 -16.60 34.97 46.61
C GLN A 277 -17.81 35.80 46.15
N ASN A 278 -18.35 35.47 44.97
CA ASN A 278 -19.64 35.95 44.52
C ASN A 278 -20.51 34.78 44.05
N ALA A 279 -20.97 33.99 45.03
CA ALA A 279 -21.75 32.77 44.80
C ALA A 279 -23.21 33.09 44.48
N ASN A 280 -23.49 33.46 43.23
CA ASN A 280 -24.80 33.14 42.67
C ASN A 280 -24.94 31.61 42.65
N PRO A 281 -26.03 31.02 43.18
CA PRO A 281 -26.26 29.59 43.04
C PRO A 281 -26.37 29.25 41.55
N PRO A 282 -25.86 28.08 41.10
CA PRO A 282 -26.14 27.63 39.75
C PRO A 282 -27.66 27.54 39.55
N PRO A 283 -28.19 27.86 38.35
CA PRO A 283 -29.59 27.63 38.06
C PRO A 283 -29.87 26.15 38.32
N LYS A 284 -30.97 25.86 39.03
CA LYS A 284 -31.41 24.47 39.20
C LYS A 284 -31.53 23.87 37.80
N GLN A 285 -30.73 22.85 37.52
CA GLN A 285 -31.01 21.99 36.37
C GLN A 285 -32.45 21.53 36.56
N GLN A 286 -33.30 21.85 35.59
CA GLN A 286 -34.59 21.20 35.51
C GLN A 286 -34.26 19.73 35.28
N GLN A 287 -34.55 18.91 36.29
CA GLN A 287 -34.61 17.47 36.13
C GLN A 287 -35.43 17.23 34.86
N PRO A 288 -34.90 16.53 33.84
CA PRO A 288 -35.72 16.20 32.68
C PRO A 288 -36.99 15.52 33.18
N PRO A 289 -38.15 15.70 32.51
CA PRO A 289 -39.32 14.91 32.86
C PRO A 289 -38.91 13.44 32.89
N ASP A 290 -39.46 12.67 33.82
CA ASP A 290 -39.27 11.23 33.83
C ASP A 290 -39.94 10.67 32.56
N GLU A 291 -39.18 10.60 31.47
CA GLU A 291 -39.55 9.85 30.28
C GLU A 291 -39.67 8.41 30.74
N GLU A 292 -40.91 7.90 30.78
CA GLU A 292 -41.14 6.46 30.98
C GLU A 292 -40.25 5.72 29.99
N PRO A 293 -39.51 4.68 30.44
CA PRO A 293 -38.58 3.99 29.56
C PRO A 293 -39.39 3.39 28.42
N HIS A 294 -39.31 4.02 27.25
CA HIS A 294 -39.93 3.51 26.04
C HIS A 294 -39.34 2.13 25.80
N GLU A 295 -40.15 1.12 26.10
CA GLU A 295 -39.83 -0.28 25.88
C GLU A 295 -39.69 -0.45 24.37
N TYR A 296 -38.46 -0.36 23.89
CA TYR A 296 -38.10 -0.61 22.51
C TYR A 296 -38.35 -2.10 22.28
N GLU A 297 -39.59 -2.41 21.88
CA GLU A 297 -39.98 -3.70 21.37
C GLU A 297 -39.08 -3.97 20.17
N TYR A 298 -38.02 -4.76 20.41
CA TYR A 298 -37.14 -5.24 19.37
C TYR A 298 -37.98 -6.18 18.52
N GLU A 299 -38.51 -5.64 17.43
CA GLU A 299 -39.15 -6.40 16.36
C GLU A 299 -38.11 -7.41 15.85
N TYR A 300 -38.15 -8.62 16.42
CA TYR A 300 -37.39 -9.75 15.96
C TYR A 300 -37.89 -10.02 14.55
N ILE A 301 -37.09 -9.61 13.57
CA ILE A 301 -37.19 -10.11 12.22
C ILE A 301 -36.88 -11.61 12.34
N GLU A 302 -37.94 -12.41 12.42
CA GLU A 302 -37.82 -13.84 12.19
C GLU A 302 -37.23 -13.97 10.77
N GLU A 303 -36.05 -14.57 10.68
CA GLU A 303 -35.47 -14.94 9.40
C GLU A 303 -36.40 -16.01 8.82
N GLU A 304 -37.31 -15.63 7.92
CA GLU A 304 -38.19 -16.57 7.23
C GLU A 304 -37.32 -17.65 6.59
N ASP A 305 -37.47 -18.90 7.06
CA ASP A 305 -36.76 -20.06 6.54
C ASP A 305 -37.02 -20.17 5.04
N PHE A 306 -36.05 -19.68 4.24
CA PHE A 306 -36.18 -19.59 2.79
C PHE A 306 -35.94 -20.98 2.20
N GLU A 307 -36.98 -21.82 2.24
CA GLU A 307 -36.96 -23.17 1.67
C GLU A 307 -36.51 -23.09 0.19
N GLU A 308 -35.32 -23.62 -0.10
CA GLU A 308 -34.81 -23.74 -1.47
C GLU A 308 -35.70 -24.74 -2.23
N GLU A 309 -36.66 -24.21 -2.99
CA GLU A 309 -37.53 -25.00 -3.86
C GLU A 309 -36.67 -25.64 -4.98
N GLU A 310 -36.26 -26.90 -4.78
CA GLU A 310 -35.46 -27.67 -5.75
C GLU A 310 -36.27 -27.92 -7.04
N ASP A 311 -36.19 -26.97 -7.97
CA ASP A 311 -36.78 -27.03 -9.32
C ASP A 311 -36.26 -28.27 -10.08
N GLU A 312 -37.04 -29.36 -10.08
CA GLU A 312 -36.64 -30.65 -10.65
C GLU A 312 -36.43 -30.53 -12.17
N PHE A 313 -35.17 -30.47 -12.59
CA PHE A 313 -34.80 -30.29 -14.00
C PHE A 313 -35.17 -31.51 -14.85
N VAL A 314 -36.37 -31.48 -15.45
CA VAL A 314 -36.84 -32.50 -16.40
C VAL A 314 -36.26 -32.25 -17.81
N PRO A 315 -35.35 -33.10 -18.32
CA PRO A 315 -34.86 -32.97 -19.69
C PRO A 315 -35.90 -33.43 -20.73
N GLN A 316 -35.89 -32.80 -21.91
CA GLN A 316 -36.59 -33.22 -23.13
C GLN A 316 -35.59 -33.66 -24.21
#